data_AF-A0A1V3X2Y7-F1
#
_entry.id   AF-A0A1V3X2Y7-F1
#
_cell.length_a   1.000
_cell.length_b   1.000
_cell.length_c   1.000
_cell.angle_alpha   90.00
_cell.angle_beta   90.00
_cell.angle_gamma   90.00
#
_symmetry.space_group_name_H-M   'P 1'
#
loop_
_entity.id
_entity.type
_entity.pdbx_description
1 polymer ?
#
loop_
_entity_poly.entity_id
_entity_poly.type
_entity_poly.pdbx_seq_one_letter_code
_entity_poly.pdbx_strand_id
1 'polypeptide(L)' 'MVRKVLIVGFPGIQALDVVGPFEVFAGASLLTRGGYDVTLVSPTANR' A
#
# COMPACT_ATOMS: atom_id res chain seq x y z
N MET A 1 6.89 16.60 -2.60
CA MET A 1 6.97 15.75 -1.38
C MET A 1 6.32 14.42 -1.71
N VAL A 2 6.98 13.31 -1.35
CA VAL A 2 6.44 11.96 -1.56
C VAL A 2 5.42 11.63 -0.47
N ARG A 3 4.28 11.08 -0.85
CA ARG A 3 3.23 10.64 0.09
C ARG A 3 3.47 9.19 0.48
N LYS A 4 3.70 8.94 1.77
CA LYS A 4 3.84 7.61 2.35
C LYS A 4 2.45 7.01 2.56
N VAL A 5 2.20 5.83 2.01
CA VAL A 5 0.94 5.09 2.17
C VAL A 5 1.26 3.71 2.71
N LEU A 6 0.72 3.40 3.90
CA LEU A 6 0.84 2.06 4.49
C LEU A 6 -0.50 1.36 4.34
N ILE A 7 -0.49 0.18 3.72
CA ILE A 7 -1.64 -0.70 3.66
C ILE A 7 -1.39 -1.81 4.67
N VAL A 8 -2.28 -1.98 5.64
CA VAL A 8 -2.12 -2.95 6.72
C VAL A 8 -2.98 -4.18 6.45
N GLY A 9 -2.35 -5.31 6.15
CA GLY A 9 -3.02 -6.60 6.13
C GLY A 9 -3.15 -7.17 7.54
N PHE A 10 -4.34 -7.64 7.93
CA PHE A 10 -4.59 -8.25 9.23
C PHE A 10 -5.55 -9.45 9.09
N PRO A 11 -5.60 -10.37 10.08
CA PRO A 11 -6.44 -11.56 10.00
C PRO A 11 -7.92 -11.23 9.73
N GLY A 12 -8.52 -11.94 8.77
CA GLY A 12 -9.92 -11.73 8.38
C GLY A 12 -10.15 -10.62 7.35
N ILE A 13 -9.12 -9.87 6.94
CA ILE A 13 -9.24 -8.93 5.83
C ILE A 13 -9.37 -9.67 4.49
N GLN A 14 -10.21 -9.15 3.58
CA GLN A 14 -10.28 -9.70 2.23
C GLN A 14 -9.07 -9.24 1.42
N ALA A 15 -8.50 -10.15 0.63
CA ALA A 15 -7.31 -9.85 -0.16
C ALA A 15 -7.53 -8.71 -1.16
N LEU A 16 -8.74 -8.59 -1.73
CA LEU A 16 -9.06 -7.56 -2.71
C LEU A 16 -9.08 -6.14 -2.11
N ASP A 17 -9.43 -6.02 -0.83
CA ASP A 17 -9.39 -4.74 -0.11
C ASP A 17 -7.95 -4.25 0.11
N VAL A 18 -6.97 -5.15 0.03
CA VAL A 18 -5.54 -4.84 0.11
C VAL A 18 -4.98 -4.55 -1.29
N VAL A 19 -5.26 -5.43 -2.25
CA VAL A 19 -4.72 -5.35 -3.62
C VAL A 19 -5.26 -4.12 -4.36
N GLY A 20 -6.56 -3.84 -4.26
CA GLY A 20 -7.19 -2.73 -4.98
C GLY A 20 -6.52 -1.38 -4.70
N PRO A 21 -6.43 -0.93 -3.44
CA PRO A 21 -5.74 0.31 -3.11
C PRO A 21 -4.24 0.28 -3.43
N PHE A 22 -3.58 -0.88 -3.28
CA PHE A 22 -2.15 -1.00 -3.61
C PHE A 22 -1.89 -0.69 -5.08
N GLU A 23 -2.66 -1.30 -5.99
CA GLU A 23 -2.52 -1.08 -7.43
C GLU A 23 -2.85 0.37 -7.83
N VAL A 24 -3.84 0.99 -7.18
CA VAL A 24 -4.19 2.40 -7.40
C VAL A 24 -3.00 3.32 -7.06
N PHE A 25 -2.37 3.15 -5.89
CA PHE A 25 -1.24 3.99 -5.50
C PHE A 25 0.04 3.69 -6.29
N ALA A 26 0.28 2.43 -6.64
CA ALA A 26 1.38 2.05 -7.52
C ALA A 26 1.24 2.72 -8.90
N GLY A 27 0.05 2.64 -9.51
CA GLY A 27 -0.26 3.30 -10.77
C GLY A 27 -0.15 4.83 -10.68
N ALA A 28 -0.69 5.43 -9.61
CA ALA A 28 -0.57 6.87 -9.37
C ALA A 28 0.89 7.31 -9.23
N SER A 29 1.76 6.49 -8.62
CA SER A 29 3.19 6.78 -8.50
C SER A 29 3.86 6.93 -9.87
N LEU A 30 3.52 6.04 -10.83
CA LEU A 30 4.02 6.12 -12.21
C LEU A 30 3.58 7.41 -12.91
N LEU A 31 2.33 7.82 -12.72
CA LEU A 31 1.77 9.02 -13.35
C LEU A 31 2.23 10.32 -12.69
N THR A 32 2.73 10.27 -11.46
CA THR A 32 3.12 11.45 -10.66
C THR A 32 4.62 11.57 -10.42
N ARG A 33 5.45 10.85 -11.21
CA ARG A 33 6.92 10.84 -11.08
C ARG A 33 7.39 10.45 -9.66
N GLY A 34 6.80 9.40 -9.11
CA GLY A 34 7.13 8.92 -7.76
C GLY A 34 6.42 9.68 -6.64
N GLY A 35 5.24 10.27 -6.90
CA GLY A 35 4.51 11.05 -5.89
C GLY A 35 3.99 10.24 -4.71
N TYR A 36 3.99 8.91 -4.82
CA TYR A 36 3.52 7.96 -3.81
C TYR A 36 4.56 6.87 -3.56
N ASP A 37 4.75 6.56 -2.28
CA ASP A 37 5.52 5.44 -1.77
C ASP A 37 4.55 4.56 -0.96
N VAL A 38 4.10 3.46 -1.57
CA VAL A 38 3.11 2.54 -1.00
C VAL A 38 3.80 1.28 -0.51
N THR A 39 3.48 0.85 0.71
CA THR A 39 4.04 -0.36 1.32
C THR A 39 2.93 -1.18 1.97
N LEU A 40 2.90 -2.48 1.66
CA LEU A 40 2.09 -3.44 2.38
C LEU A 40 2.82 -3.86 3.65
N VAL A 41 2.16 -3.72 4.80
CA VAL A 41 2.69 -4.08 6.11
C VAL A 41 1.73 -5.02 6.83
N SER A 42 2.22 -5.75 7.83
CA SER A 42 1.40 -6.52 8.75
C SER A 42 1.72 -6.11 10.20
N PRO A 43 0.74 -6.18 11.12
CA PRO A 43 0.94 -5.86 12.53
C PRO A 43 1.98 -6.74 13.24
N THR A 44 2.36 -7.86 12.63
CA THR A 44 3.26 -8.87 13.20
C THR A 44 4.52 -9.05 12.35
N ALA A 45 4.95 -8.01 11.62
CA ALA A 45 6.29 -7.99 11.07
C ALA A 45 7.27 -8.16 12.24
N ASN A 46 7.72 -9.39 12.43
CA ASN A 46 8.55 -9.80 13.56
C ASN A 46 9.80 -8.90 13.58
N ARG A 47 10.20 -8.47 14.77
CA ARG A 47 11.43 -7.67 14.98
C ARG A 47 12.64 -8.34 14.34
#